data_AF-A0A1V5Q009-F1
#
_entry.id   AF-A0A1V5Q009-F1
#
_cell.length_a   1.000
_cell.length_b   1.000
_cell.length_c   1.000
_cell.angle_alpha   90.00
_cell.angle_beta   90.00
_cell.angle_gamma   90.00
#
_symmetry.space_group_name_H-M   'P 1'
#
loop_
_entity.id
_entity.type
_entity.pdbx_description
1 polymer ?
#
loop_
_entity_poly.entity_id
_entity_poly.type
_entity_poly.pdbx_seq_one_letter_code
_entity_poly.pdbx_strand_id
1 'polypeptide(L)'
;MSNQAYDLPFQQIGADVVIWPMAKIVMPEVISIGNSVIVDDFVFLVGGAKTIIGDFIHIASFTSITGGGEFIMEDFAGLSGGVHIYTGNEDYSGGCLTNPAVPAPYRVPTRSFVRIEKHAIIGANSVVLPGVVIGEGAVVGANSLITKSCDPWTINVGSPAKPIKVRPKERILNLEGMLRKEIFDVAGHYIPRDQRG
;
A
#
# COMPACT_ATOMS: atom_id res chain seq x y z
N MET A 1 -15.77 19.51 -1.77
CA MET A 1 -15.91 18.04 -1.68
C MET A 1 -15.29 17.62 -0.36
N SER A 2 -16.03 16.92 0.50
CA SER A 2 -15.62 16.64 1.89
C SER A 2 -14.70 15.42 1.99
N ASN A 3 -13.81 15.41 2.98
CA ASN A 3 -12.99 14.25 3.33
C ASN A 3 -13.88 13.17 3.98
N GLN A 4 -13.88 11.93 3.47
CA GLN A 4 -14.69 10.82 4.02
C GLN A 4 -13.96 9.99 5.09
N ALA A 5 -12.69 10.29 5.39
CA ALA A 5 -11.85 9.45 6.24
C ALA A 5 -12.45 9.17 7.63
N TYR A 6 -13.08 10.18 8.22
CA TYR A 6 -13.60 10.12 9.60
C TYR A 6 -15.08 9.71 9.69
N ASP A 7 -15.72 9.44 8.54
CA ASP A 7 -17.13 8.99 8.46
C ASP A 7 -17.25 7.46 8.38
N LEU A 8 -16.13 6.75 8.15
CA LEU A 8 -16.07 5.31 7.98
C LEU A 8 -15.65 4.60 9.28
N PRO A 9 -16.17 3.40 9.57
CA PRO A 9 -15.87 2.67 10.80
C PRO A 9 -14.55 1.91 10.69
N PHE A 10 -13.44 2.64 10.55
CA PHE A 10 -12.10 2.05 10.53
C PHE A 10 -11.77 1.35 11.85
N GLN A 11 -10.95 0.30 11.80
CA GLN A 11 -10.42 -0.32 13.01
C GLN A 11 -9.62 0.69 13.85
N GLN A 12 -8.82 1.50 13.16
CA GLN A 12 -8.06 2.61 13.72
C GLN A 12 -7.82 3.66 12.62
N ILE A 13 -7.87 4.93 12.98
CA ILE A 13 -7.51 6.04 12.09
C ILE A 13 -6.70 7.09 12.85
N GLY A 14 -5.60 7.54 12.26
CA GLY A 14 -4.75 8.59 12.80
C GLY A 14 -5.21 10.01 12.45
N ALA A 15 -4.36 10.98 12.78
CA ALA A 15 -4.55 12.39 12.45
C ALA A 15 -4.13 12.68 10.99
N ASP A 16 -4.60 13.79 10.44
CA ASP A 16 -4.20 14.27 9.10
C ASP A 16 -4.46 13.28 7.96
N VAL A 17 -5.50 12.46 8.10
CA VAL A 17 -5.92 11.51 7.06
C VAL A 17 -6.91 12.18 6.13
N VAL A 18 -6.65 12.08 4.83
CA VAL A 18 -7.55 12.53 3.76
C VAL A 18 -7.91 11.34 2.90
N ILE A 19 -9.20 11.02 2.84
CA ILE A 19 -9.76 10.08 1.86
C ILE A 19 -10.77 10.86 1.04
N TRP A 20 -10.54 10.97 -0.27
CA TRP A 20 -11.42 11.74 -1.14
C TRP A 20 -12.72 10.98 -1.47
N PRO A 21 -13.85 11.66 -1.69
CA PRO A 21 -15.19 11.04 -1.77
C PRO A 21 -15.37 9.89 -2.75
N MET A 22 -14.62 9.88 -3.86
CA MET A 22 -14.75 8.86 -4.91
C MET A 22 -13.82 7.68 -4.69
N ALA A 23 -13.02 7.67 -3.62
CA ALA A 23 -12.37 6.44 -3.16
C ALA A 23 -13.43 5.46 -2.64
N LYS A 24 -13.32 4.21 -3.04
CA LYS A 24 -14.19 3.13 -2.57
C LYS A 24 -13.45 2.27 -1.57
N ILE A 25 -13.85 2.39 -0.31
CA ILE A 25 -13.35 1.57 0.79
C ILE A 25 -14.36 0.45 1.06
N VAL A 26 -13.86 -0.79 1.20
CA VAL A 26 -14.66 -1.99 1.46
C VAL A 26 -14.09 -2.70 2.68
N MET A 27 -14.96 -3.07 3.63
CA MET A 27 -14.60 -3.62 4.95
C MET A 27 -13.64 -2.69 5.75
N PRO A 28 -14.00 -1.41 5.96
CA PRO A 28 -13.15 -0.49 6.73
C PRO A 28 -12.84 -0.98 8.15
N GLU A 29 -13.71 -1.79 8.76
CA GLU A 29 -13.59 -2.31 10.12
C GLU A 29 -12.38 -3.23 10.37
N VAL A 30 -11.69 -3.67 9.31
CA VAL A 30 -10.43 -4.44 9.39
C VAL A 30 -9.20 -3.65 8.90
N ILE A 31 -9.37 -2.35 8.68
CA ILE A 31 -8.34 -1.45 8.17
C ILE A 31 -7.89 -0.50 9.29
N SER A 32 -6.59 -0.50 9.56
CA SER A 32 -5.92 0.49 10.41
C SER A 32 -5.12 1.46 9.55
N ILE A 33 -5.31 2.76 9.76
CA ILE A 33 -4.61 3.84 9.06
C ILE A 33 -3.87 4.71 10.10
N GLY A 34 -2.59 4.98 9.84
CA GLY A 34 -1.75 5.87 10.61
C GLY A 34 -2.06 7.34 10.36
N ASN A 35 -1.05 8.18 10.59
CA ASN A 35 -1.12 9.63 10.48
C ASN A 35 -0.65 10.13 9.12
N SER A 36 -1.13 11.29 8.68
CA SER A 36 -0.65 11.96 7.47
C SER A 36 -0.80 11.10 6.20
N VAL A 37 -1.96 10.47 6.03
CA VAL A 37 -2.26 9.59 4.89
C VAL A 37 -3.19 10.27 3.90
N ILE A 38 -2.91 10.15 2.62
CA ILE A 38 -3.78 10.65 1.54
C ILE A 38 -4.18 9.48 0.64
N VAL A 39 -5.49 9.30 0.46
CA VAL A 39 -6.09 8.34 -0.47
C VAL A 39 -6.91 9.11 -1.50
N ASP A 40 -6.42 9.12 -2.73
CA ASP A 40 -7.02 9.86 -3.84
C ASP A 40 -8.37 9.30 -4.30
N ASP A 41 -9.11 10.13 -5.03
CA ASP A 41 -10.31 9.70 -5.74
C ASP A 41 -10.00 8.51 -6.67
N PHE A 42 -10.99 7.63 -6.81
CA PHE A 42 -10.94 6.42 -7.64
C PHE A 42 -9.96 5.34 -7.16
N VAL A 43 -9.46 5.44 -5.92
CA VAL A 43 -8.82 4.30 -5.26
C VAL A 43 -9.88 3.26 -4.88
N PHE A 44 -9.59 1.97 -5.10
CA PHE A 44 -10.41 0.86 -4.66
C PHE A 44 -9.64 0.01 -3.63
N LEU A 45 -10.00 0.14 -2.35
CA LEU A 45 -9.32 -0.53 -1.23
C LEU A 45 -10.26 -1.53 -0.55
N VAL A 46 -9.91 -2.82 -0.62
CA VAL A 46 -10.60 -3.90 0.08
C VAL A 46 -9.77 -4.32 1.29
N GLY A 47 -10.33 -4.20 2.49
CA GLY A 47 -9.63 -4.50 3.75
C GLY A 47 -9.12 -5.93 3.84
N GLY A 48 -9.80 -6.88 3.19
CA GLY A 48 -9.38 -8.27 3.08
C GLY A 48 -9.41 -9.00 4.42
N ALA A 49 -8.41 -9.84 4.68
CA ALA A 49 -8.23 -10.47 5.98
C ALA A 49 -7.74 -9.45 7.02
N LYS A 50 -6.91 -8.48 6.58
CA LYS A 50 -6.35 -7.41 7.40
C LYS A 50 -5.67 -6.39 6.50
N THR A 51 -5.84 -5.10 6.78
CA THR A 51 -5.04 -4.05 6.15
C THR A 51 -4.44 -3.09 7.17
N ILE A 52 -3.13 -2.83 7.07
CA ILE A 52 -2.44 -1.80 7.84
C ILE A 52 -1.76 -0.82 6.89
N ILE A 53 -2.04 0.46 7.07
CA ILE A 53 -1.39 1.59 6.40
C ILE A 53 -0.73 2.44 7.49
N GLY A 54 0.59 2.59 7.43
CA GLY A 54 1.39 3.38 8.37
C GLY A 54 1.26 4.90 8.16
N ASP A 55 2.31 5.62 8.55
CA ASP A 55 2.33 7.08 8.52
C ASP A 55 2.94 7.63 7.22
N PHE A 56 2.55 8.85 6.82
CA PHE A 56 3.14 9.58 5.68
C PHE A 56 3.02 8.85 4.33
N ILE A 57 1.83 8.31 4.07
CA ILE A 57 1.55 7.51 2.87
C ILE A 57 0.65 8.27 1.91
N HIS A 58 0.97 8.18 0.62
CA HIS A 58 0.07 8.57 -0.46
C HIS A 58 -0.30 7.35 -1.30
N ILE A 59 -1.60 7.15 -1.50
CA ILE A 59 -2.18 6.18 -2.42
C ILE A 59 -2.89 6.96 -3.53
N ALA A 60 -2.23 7.03 -4.68
CA ALA A 60 -2.69 7.86 -5.78
C ALA A 60 -3.85 7.24 -6.58
N SER A 61 -4.56 8.09 -7.34
CA SER A 61 -5.79 7.72 -8.08
C SER A 61 -5.64 6.46 -8.93
N PHE A 62 -6.75 5.74 -9.08
CA PHE A 62 -6.85 4.50 -9.86
C PHE A 62 -6.03 3.32 -9.33
N THR A 63 -5.42 3.46 -8.15
CA THR A 63 -4.80 2.33 -7.45
C THR A 63 -5.86 1.40 -6.89
N SER A 64 -5.64 0.10 -7.01
CA SER A 64 -6.53 -0.93 -6.45
C SER A 64 -5.77 -1.89 -5.55
N ILE A 65 -6.29 -2.15 -4.35
CA ILE A 65 -5.79 -3.14 -3.40
C ILE A 65 -6.90 -4.15 -3.17
N THR A 66 -6.72 -5.37 -3.69
CA THR A 66 -7.76 -6.41 -3.73
C THR A 66 -7.17 -7.80 -3.47
N GLY A 67 -8.00 -8.84 -3.56
CA GLY A 67 -7.57 -10.23 -3.44
C GLY A 67 -7.94 -10.89 -2.11
N GLY A 68 -8.36 -10.12 -1.10
CA GLY A 68 -8.95 -10.63 0.14
C GLY A 68 -7.95 -11.22 1.16
N GLY A 69 -6.66 -11.11 0.90
CA GLY A 69 -5.59 -11.50 1.84
C GLY A 69 -5.18 -10.34 2.75
N GLU A 70 -3.92 -10.33 3.18
CA GLU A 70 -3.36 -9.28 4.05
C GLU A 70 -2.59 -8.23 3.23
N PHE A 71 -2.81 -6.95 3.54
CA PHE A 71 -2.01 -5.86 2.97
C PHE A 71 -1.36 -5.03 4.09
N ILE A 72 -0.05 -4.84 4.02
CA ILE A 72 0.70 -4.05 4.99
C ILE A 72 1.55 -3.04 4.22
N MET A 73 1.40 -1.76 4.55
CA MET A 73 2.18 -0.67 3.98
C MET A 73 2.77 0.16 5.12
N GLU A 74 4.09 0.16 5.25
CA GLU A 74 4.82 0.83 6.33
C GLU A 74 5.10 2.31 6.02
N ASP A 75 5.57 3.04 7.03
CA ASP A 75 5.76 4.49 6.98
C ASP A 75 6.55 4.97 5.75
N PHE A 76 6.20 6.13 5.22
CA PHE A 76 6.87 6.79 4.08
C PHE A 76 6.84 6.00 2.77
N ALA A 77 6.12 4.88 2.71
CA ALA A 77 5.91 4.19 1.46
C ALA A 77 4.94 4.98 0.55
N GLY A 78 4.98 4.72 -0.76
CA GLY A 78 4.11 5.41 -1.72
C GLY A 78 3.63 4.54 -2.87
N LEU A 79 2.36 4.71 -3.25
CA LEU A 79 1.76 4.10 -4.42
C LEU A 79 1.40 5.18 -5.44
N SER A 80 2.05 5.14 -6.60
CA SER A 80 1.73 6.02 -7.71
C SER A 80 0.42 5.61 -8.40
N GLY A 81 -0.12 6.47 -9.26
CA GLY A 81 -1.44 6.25 -9.87
C GLY A 81 -1.50 4.96 -10.70
N GLY A 82 -2.65 4.28 -10.64
CA GLY A 82 -2.91 3.05 -11.40
C GLY A 82 -2.17 1.81 -10.90
N VAL A 83 -1.62 1.80 -9.69
CA VAL A 83 -0.97 0.59 -9.14
C VAL A 83 -2.02 -0.48 -8.81
N HIS A 84 -1.73 -1.74 -9.14
CA HIS A 84 -2.59 -2.87 -8.82
C HIS A 84 -1.89 -3.81 -7.83
N ILE A 85 -2.41 -3.89 -6.61
CA ILE A 85 -1.95 -4.83 -5.57
C ILE A 85 -2.95 -5.97 -5.44
N TYR A 86 -2.47 -7.20 -5.60
CA TYR A 86 -3.24 -8.41 -5.40
C TYR A 86 -2.71 -9.19 -4.20
N THR A 87 -3.57 -9.42 -3.21
CA THR A 87 -3.31 -10.23 -2.00
C THR A 87 -3.90 -11.64 -2.11
N GLY A 88 -4.47 -11.99 -3.26
CA GLY A 88 -4.98 -13.30 -3.57
C GLY A 88 -5.24 -13.45 -5.06
N ASN A 89 -5.23 -14.69 -5.55
CA ASN A 89 -5.42 -15.01 -6.96
C ASN A 89 -6.34 -16.22 -7.15
N GLU A 90 -6.88 -16.33 -8.36
CA GLU A 90 -7.47 -17.58 -8.84
C GLU A 90 -6.38 -18.58 -9.22
N ASP A 91 -6.76 -19.83 -9.46
CA ASP A 91 -5.87 -20.81 -10.06
C ASP A 91 -5.76 -20.58 -11.58
N TYR A 92 -4.57 -20.23 -12.06
CA TYR A 92 -4.26 -20.08 -13.48
C TYR A 92 -3.60 -21.34 -14.07
N SER A 93 -3.33 -22.36 -13.26
CA SER A 93 -2.57 -23.56 -13.65
C SER A 93 -3.43 -24.69 -14.22
N GLY A 94 -4.75 -24.62 -14.07
CA GLY A 94 -5.70 -25.54 -14.72
C GLY A 94 -6.23 -26.67 -13.84
N GLY A 95 -6.28 -26.50 -12.51
CA GLY A 95 -6.81 -27.50 -11.58
C GLY A 95 -8.26 -27.27 -11.13
N CYS A 96 -8.82 -26.08 -11.36
CA CYS A 96 -10.19 -25.74 -11.02
C CYS A 96 -10.76 -24.65 -11.94
N LEU A 97 -12.05 -24.36 -11.83
CA LEU A 97 -12.66 -23.20 -12.48
C LEU A 97 -12.22 -21.92 -11.77
N THR A 98 -12.32 -20.80 -12.48
CA THR A 98 -11.86 -19.49 -12.00
C THR A 98 -13.02 -18.53 -11.82
N ASN A 99 -12.72 -17.33 -11.32
CA ASN A 99 -13.60 -16.16 -11.17
C ASN A 99 -14.66 -16.21 -10.04
N PRO A 100 -14.98 -15.07 -9.39
CA PRO A 100 -15.84 -15.05 -8.20
C PRO A 100 -17.30 -15.46 -8.41
N ALA A 101 -17.79 -15.55 -9.66
CA ALA A 101 -19.16 -15.96 -9.94
C ALA A 101 -19.34 -17.48 -9.89
N VAL A 102 -18.24 -18.24 -9.93
CA VAL A 102 -18.26 -19.69 -9.73
C VAL A 102 -18.28 -19.98 -8.23
N PRO A 103 -19.17 -20.84 -7.69
CA PRO A 103 -19.17 -21.17 -6.27
C PRO A 103 -18.13 -22.24 -5.93
N ALA A 104 -17.81 -22.37 -4.63
CA ALA A 104 -17.15 -23.57 -4.12
C ALA A 104 -18.04 -24.82 -4.36
N PRO A 105 -17.46 -26.01 -4.58
CA PRO A 105 -16.03 -26.34 -4.56
C PRO A 105 -15.32 -26.20 -5.92
N TYR A 106 -15.98 -25.66 -6.95
CA TYR A 106 -15.44 -25.64 -8.32
C TYR A 106 -14.32 -24.62 -8.54
N ARG A 107 -14.16 -23.66 -7.63
CA ARG A 107 -13.04 -22.71 -7.57
C ARG A 107 -12.26 -22.91 -6.27
N VAL A 108 -10.94 -22.77 -6.33
CA VAL A 108 -10.06 -22.81 -5.15
C VAL A 108 -9.13 -21.60 -5.17
N PRO A 109 -9.62 -20.42 -4.77
CA PRO A 109 -8.80 -19.23 -4.78
C PRO A 109 -7.73 -19.28 -3.69
N THR A 110 -6.58 -18.69 -3.97
CA THR A 110 -5.50 -18.50 -3.01
C THR A 110 -5.58 -17.12 -2.38
N ARG A 111 -5.20 -17.03 -1.11
CA ARG A 111 -5.05 -15.79 -0.34
C ARG A 111 -3.66 -15.80 0.26
N SER A 112 -3.02 -14.65 0.28
CA SER A 112 -1.67 -14.47 0.79
C SER A 112 -1.52 -13.03 1.31
N PHE A 113 -0.30 -12.54 1.41
CA PHE A 113 -0.01 -11.19 1.84
C PHE A 113 0.68 -10.38 0.72
N VAL A 114 0.62 -9.06 0.82
CA VAL A 114 1.61 -8.16 0.20
C VAL A 114 2.09 -7.21 1.27
N ARG A 115 3.41 -7.09 1.42
CA ARG A 115 4.03 -6.11 2.32
C ARG A 115 4.85 -5.11 1.53
N ILE A 116 4.65 -3.83 1.82
CA ILE A 116 5.43 -2.72 1.31
C ILE A 116 6.13 -2.10 2.51
N GLU A 117 7.44 -2.27 2.58
CA GLU A 117 8.24 -1.80 3.71
C GLU A 117 8.53 -0.31 3.61
N LYS A 118 9.04 0.23 4.70
CA LYS A 118 9.31 1.65 4.88
C LYS A 118 10.10 2.25 3.71
N HIS A 119 9.76 3.47 3.30
CA HIS A 119 10.39 4.21 2.17
C HIS A 119 10.27 3.54 0.78
N ALA A 120 9.63 2.39 0.65
CA ALA A 120 9.45 1.74 -0.63
C ALA A 120 8.45 2.53 -1.50
N ILE A 121 8.70 2.59 -2.81
CA ILE A 121 7.83 3.30 -3.74
C ILE A 121 7.49 2.43 -4.94
N ILE A 122 6.22 2.42 -5.31
CA ILE A 122 5.71 1.70 -6.47
C ILE A 122 5.27 2.70 -7.53
N GLY A 123 5.95 2.66 -8.66
CA GLY A 123 5.71 3.53 -9.80
C GLY A 123 4.41 3.22 -10.51
N ALA A 124 3.91 4.21 -11.27
CA ALA A 124 2.59 4.18 -11.88
C ALA A 124 2.34 2.93 -12.73
N ASN A 125 1.10 2.45 -12.74
CA ASN A 125 0.64 1.31 -13.53
C ASN A 125 1.41 0.00 -13.28
N SER A 126 2.05 -0.15 -12.13
CA SER A 126 2.73 -1.41 -11.76
C SER A 126 1.75 -2.39 -11.13
N VAL A 127 2.04 -3.68 -11.30
CA VAL A 127 1.25 -4.79 -10.73
C VAL A 127 2.10 -5.55 -9.72
N VAL A 128 1.53 -5.83 -8.54
CA VAL A 128 2.16 -6.61 -7.48
C VAL A 128 1.32 -7.84 -7.19
N LEU A 129 1.91 -9.02 -7.37
CA LEU A 129 1.26 -10.30 -7.12
C LEU A 129 1.34 -10.74 -5.65
N PRO A 130 0.47 -11.66 -5.21
CA PRO A 130 0.44 -12.11 -3.82
C PRO A 130 1.73 -12.83 -3.39
N GLY A 131 2.02 -12.78 -2.09
CA GLY A 131 3.12 -13.49 -1.44
C GLY A 131 4.47 -12.80 -1.56
N VAL A 132 4.49 -11.48 -1.78
CA VAL A 132 5.73 -10.72 -2.00
C VAL A 132 5.92 -9.59 -0.98
N VAL A 133 7.19 -9.26 -0.77
CA VAL A 133 7.64 -8.12 0.03
C VAL A 133 8.37 -7.14 -0.88
N ILE A 134 7.99 -5.87 -0.85
CA ILE A 134 8.78 -4.78 -1.43
C ILE A 134 9.66 -4.23 -0.31
N GLY A 135 10.95 -4.62 -0.31
CA GLY A 135 11.86 -4.35 0.80
C GLY A 135 12.10 -2.85 1.06
N GLU A 136 12.60 -2.53 2.25
CA GLU A 136 12.82 -1.14 2.70
C GLU A 136 13.52 -0.30 1.63
N GLY A 137 12.95 0.84 1.28
CA GLY A 137 13.51 1.77 0.32
C GLY A 137 13.58 1.22 -1.11
N ALA A 138 13.06 0.03 -1.42
CA ALA A 138 13.04 -0.48 -2.77
C ALA A 138 12.13 0.39 -3.67
N VAL A 139 12.52 0.50 -4.94
CA VAL A 139 11.76 1.22 -5.97
C VAL A 139 11.28 0.20 -6.98
N VAL A 140 10.00 0.23 -7.29
CA VAL A 140 9.43 -0.43 -8.48
C VAL A 140 9.18 0.66 -9.51
N GLY A 141 9.84 0.58 -10.67
CA GLY A 141 9.62 1.55 -11.76
C GLY A 141 8.24 1.39 -12.39
N ALA A 142 7.76 2.43 -13.06
CA ALA A 142 6.45 2.40 -13.72
C ALA A 142 6.30 1.22 -14.71
N ASN A 143 5.06 0.75 -14.89
CA ASN A 143 4.68 -0.37 -15.74
C ASN A 143 5.46 -1.68 -15.44
N SER A 144 5.80 -1.93 -14.18
CA SER A 144 6.51 -3.16 -13.79
C SER A 144 5.59 -4.23 -13.22
N LEU A 145 5.95 -5.50 -13.37
CA LEU A 145 5.25 -6.65 -12.78
C LEU A 145 6.12 -7.30 -11.71
N ILE A 146 5.67 -7.24 -10.46
CA ILE A 146 6.32 -7.90 -9.33
C ILE A 146 5.72 -9.28 -9.14
N THR A 147 6.53 -10.31 -9.44
CA THR A 147 6.19 -11.72 -9.19
C THR A 147 7.01 -12.36 -8.07
N LYS A 148 8.00 -11.64 -7.55
CA LYS A 148 8.92 -12.05 -6.47
C LYS A 148 9.26 -10.82 -5.62
N SER A 149 9.59 -11.04 -4.35
CA SER A 149 10.02 -9.96 -3.45
C SER A 149 11.22 -9.18 -4.00
N CYS A 150 11.26 -7.88 -3.69
CA CYS A 150 12.37 -6.99 -4.03
C CYS A 150 13.28 -6.79 -2.83
N ASP A 151 14.60 -6.86 -3.05
CA ASP A 151 15.56 -6.62 -1.99
C ASP A 151 15.56 -5.14 -1.55
N PRO A 152 15.85 -4.85 -0.27
CA PRO A 152 15.94 -3.48 0.23
C PRO A 152 16.89 -2.60 -0.58
N TRP A 153 16.54 -1.33 -0.74
CA TRP A 153 17.35 -0.31 -1.41
C TRP A 153 17.75 -0.69 -2.84
N THR A 154 16.92 -1.45 -3.54
CA THR A 154 17.10 -1.76 -4.97
C THR A 154 16.10 -1.01 -5.83
N ILE A 155 16.47 -0.76 -7.08
CA ILE A 155 15.58 -0.21 -8.10
C ILE A 155 15.26 -1.33 -9.08
N ASN A 156 13.99 -1.70 -9.17
CA ASN A 156 13.47 -2.84 -9.91
C ASN A 156 12.57 -2.36 -11.04
N VAL A 157 12.76 -2.85 -12.26
CA VAL A 157 11.95 -2.44 -13.42
C VAL A 157 11.65 -3.61 -14.35
N GLY A 158 10.54 -3.51 -15.09
CA GLY A 158 10.18 -4.44 -16.16
C GLY A 158 9.10 -5.44 -15.79
N SER A 159 8.78 -6.35 -16.72
CA SER A 159 7.75 -7.37 -16.55
C SER A 159 8.26 -8.74 -17.01
N PRO A 160 8.63 -9.66 -16.10
CA PRO A 160 8.77 -9.45 -14.66
C PRO A 160 9.88 -8.46 -14.30
N ALA A 161 9.73 -7.78 -13.15
CA ALA A 161 10.69 -6.78 -12.71
C ALA A 161 12.02 -7.43 -12.29
N LYS A 162 13.13 -6.75 -12.61
CA LYS A 162 14.48 -7.13 -12.22
C LYS A 162 15.22 -5.94 -11.60
N PRO A 163 16.11 -6.18 -10.62
CA PRO A 163 16.95 -5.12 -10.08
C PRO A 163 17.90 -4.61 -11.16
N ILE A 164 18.00 -3.29 -11.29
CA ILE A 164 18.88 -2.61 -12.26
C ILE A 164 19.95 -1.75 -11.60
N LYS A 165 19.75 -1.34 -10.34
CA LYS A 165 20.73 -0.56 -9.55
C LYS A 165 20.34 -0.52 -8.08
N VAL A 166 21.29 -0.11 -7.25
CA VAL A 166 21.08 0.25 -5.85
C VAL A 166 20.50 1.66 -5.75
N ARG A 167 19.56 1.88 -4.84
CA ARG A 167 19.03 3.19 -4.44
C ARG A 167 19.88 3.74 -3.29
N PRO A 168 20.53 4.91 -3.43
CA PRO A 168 21.23 5.55 -2.33
C PRO A 168 20.28 5.86 -1.17
N LYS A 169 20.67 5.55 0.07
CA LYS A 169 19.79 5.60 1.24
C LYS A 169 20.09 6.74 2.21
N GLU A 170 21.32 7.22 2.20
CA GLU A 170 21.88 8.12 3.22
C GLU A 170 21.08 9.41 3.32
N ARG A 171 20.77 10.03 2.17
CA ARG A 171 19.99 11.27 2.13
C ARG A 171 18.55 11.07 2.61
N ILE A 172 17.93 9.94 2.27
CA ILE A 172 16.53 9.65 2.63
C ILE A 172 16.41 9.48 4.14
N LEU A 173 17.28 8.68 4.73
CA LEU A 173 17.29 8.43 6.18
C LEU A 173 17.62 9.70 6.98
N ASN A 174 18.53 10.54 6.48
CA ASN A 174 18.82 11.84 7.10
C ASN A 174 17.61 12.78 7.07
N LEU A 175 16.89 12.86 5.94
CA LEU A 175 15.69 13.68 5.81
C LEU A 175 14.56 13.19 6.73
N GLU A 176 14.37 11.87 6.85
CA GLU A 176 13.42 11.31 7.81
C GLU A 176 13.78 11.72 9.24
N GLY A 177 15.07 11.61 9.62
CA GLY A 177 15.53 12.02 10.94
C GLY A 177 15.33 13.51 11.23
N MET A 178 15.44 14.37 10.21
CA MET A 178 15.13 15.80 10.34
C MET A 178 13.63 16.02 10.52
N LEU A 179 12.80 15.41 9.67
CA LEU A 179 11.34 15.51 9.74
C LEU A 179 10.82 15.06 11.11
N ARG A 180 11.29 13.90 11.59
CA ARG A 180 10.86 13.37 12.89
C ARG A 180 11.14 14.33 14.05
N LYS A 181 12.24 15.07 14.02
CA LYS A 181 12.54 16.09 15.04
C LYS A 181 11.62 17.31 14.99
N GLU A 182 11.02 17.57 13.85
CA GLU A 182 10.17 18.74 13.62
C GLU A 182 8.70 18.46 13.97
N ILE A 183 8.20 17.27 13.64
CA ILE A 183 6.76 16.97 13.68
C ILE A 183 6.36 15.86 14.67
N PHE A 184 7.28 15.44 15.53
CA PHE A 184 6.97 14.56 16.66
C PHE A 184 7.34 15.22 17.98
N ASP A 185 6.54 14.97 19.00
CA ASP A 185 6.80 15.45 20.36
C ASP A 185 7.96 14.68 21.03
N VAL A 186 8.34 15.12 22.23
CA VAL A 186 9.41 14.48 23.02
C VAL A 186 9.10 13.05 23.45
N ALA A 187 7.82 12.64 23.42
CA ALA A 187 7.37 11.29 23.71
C ALA A 187 7.28 10.41 22.44
N GLY A 188 7.55 10.98 21.26
CA GLY A 188 7.50 10.29 19.97
C GLY A 188 6.10 10.21 19.37
N HIS A 189 5.15 11.04 19.81
CA HIS A 189 3.83 11.15 19.19
C HIS A 189 3.85 12.15 18.03
N TYR A 190 3.10 11.83 16.98
CA TYR A 190 2.89 12.73 15.84
C TYR A 190 2.18 14.02 16.26
N ILE A 191 2.68 15.17 15.80
CA ILE A 191 2.08 16.49 16.00
C ILE A 191 1.20 16.81 14.78
N PRO A 192 -0.14 16.87 14.92
CA PRO A 192 -1.07 17.20 13.83
C PRO A 192 -0.79 18.56 13.19
N ARG A 193 -1.08 18.71 11.89
CA ARG A 193 -0.77 19.92 11.11
C ARG A 193 -1.40 21.19 11.67
N ASP A 194 -2.60 21.10 12.21
CA ASP A 194 -3.32 22.22 12.84
C ASP A 194 -2.71 22.64 14.19
N GLN A 195 -1.81 21.82 14.75
CA GLN A 195 -1.07 22.07 15.98
C GLN A 195 0.39 22.45 15.73
N ARG A 196 0.83 22.47 14.47
CA ARG A 196 2.16 22.98 14.08
C ARG A 196 2.07 24.50 13.99
N GLY A 197 3.03 25.19 14.60
CA GLY A 197 3.11 26.66 14.62
C GLY A 197 3.22 27.29 13.25
#